data_AF-A0A7S4B0P8-F1
#
_entry.id   AF-A0A7S4B0P8-F1
#
_cell.length_a   1.000
_cell.length_b   1.000
_cell.length_c   1.000
_cell.angle_alpha   90.00
_cell.angle_beta   90.00
_cell.angle_gamma   90.00
#
_symmetry.space_group_name_H-M   'P 1'
#
loop_
_entity.id
_entity.type
_entity.pdbx_description
1 polymer ?
#
loop_
_entity_poly.entity_id
_entity_poly.type
_entity_poly.pdbx_seq_one_letter_code
_entity_poly.pdbx_strand_id
1 'polypeptide(L)'
;MDQTQGGRSGHLFESQDVFVPFHKRQTHAGDGPHSAQNHGDAAATAATSTNSIASAEHGCYDPAKKAHVFQRYCHVYRQGELTDLAASVDGTRILEEYYDAGNWCILAQKVE
;
A
#
# COMPACT_ATOMS: atom_id res chain seq x y z
N MET A 1 18.18 -0.40 -19.89
CA MET A 1 17.63 -0.58 -18.52
C MET A 1 16.91 0.71 -18.19
N ASP A 2 15.67 0.88 -18.64
CA ASP A 2 15.03 2.20 -18.65
C ASP A 2 13.78 2.21 -17.75
N GLN A 3 13.90 2.83 -16.60
CA GLN A 3 12.82 3.01 -15.62
C GLN A 3 11.74 3.99 -16.15
N THR A 4 12.01 4.73 -17.24
CA THR A 4 11.10 5.76 -17.76
C THR A 4 9.85 5.23 -18.45
N GLN A 5 9.80 3.93 -18.80
CA GLN A 5 8.66 3.33 -19.49
C GLN A 5 7.47 2.97 -18.57
N GLY A 6 7.59 3.13 -17.26
CA GLY A 6 6.59 2.68 -16.30
C GLY A 6 6.56 1.15 -16.20
N GLY A 7 6.20 0.61 -15.03
CA GLY A 7 6.11 -0.84 -14.83
C GLY A 7 4.98 -1.49 -15.62
N ARG A 8 4.75 -2.79 -15.43
CA ARG A 8 3.62 -3.52 -16.06
C ARG A 8 2.24 -2.89 -15.83
N SER A 9 2.09 -2.12 -14.76
CA SER A 9 0.86 -1.39 -14.41
C SER A 9 0.72 -0.05 -15.15
N GLY A 10 1.74 0.39 -15.89
CA GLY A 10 1.82 1.71 -16.50
C GLY A 10 1.83 2.86 -15.49
N HIS A 11 1.94 2.57 -14.19
CA HIS A 11 2.00 3.61 -13.17
C HIS A 11 3.34 4.35 -13.26
N LEU A 12 3.24 5.64 -13.55
CA LEU A 12 4.31 6.59 -13.32
C LEU A 12 4.15 7.12 -11.89
N PHE A 13 5.22 7.12 -11.11
CA PHE A 13 5.21 7.71 -9.77
C PHE A 13 5.81 9.11 -9.83
N GLU A 14 5.11 10.10 -9.27
CA GLU A 14 5.57 11.50 -9.24
C GLU A 14 6.73 11.71 -8.24
N SER A 15 6.81 10.85 -7.23
CA SER A 15 7.82 10.87 -6.16
C SER A 15 8.33 9.46 -5.84
N GLN A 16 9.46 9.36 -5.12
CA GLN A 16 9.93 8.07 -4.58
C GLN A 16 9.03 7.62 -3.41
N ASP A 17 8.51 8.55 -2.62
CA ASP A 17 7.67 8.23 -1.47
C ASP A 17 6.20 8.45 -1.80
N VAL A 18 5.40 7.38 -1.72
CA VAL A 18 3.96 7.41 -2.08
C VAL A 18 3.09 6.67 -1.07
N PHE A 19 1.85 7.14 -0.92
CA PHE A 19 0.80 6.42 -0.20
C PHE A 19 -0.14 5.74 -1.20
N VAL A 20 -0.31 4.43 -1.07
CA VAL A 20 -1.17 3.62 -1.95
C VAL A 20 -2.37 3.10 -1.15
N PRO A 21 -3.61 3.32 -1.63
CA PRO A 21 -4.81 2.77 -1.01
C PRO A 21 -4.77 1.23 -0.94
N PHE A 22 -4.90 0.68 0.26
CA PHE A 22 -4.93 -0.75 0.54
C PHE A 22 -6.26 -1.14 1.18
N HIS A 23 -7.01 -2.01 0.50
CA HIS A 23 -8.33 -2.44 0.94
C HIS A 23 -8.21 -3.72 1.77
N LYS A 24 -8.33 -3.60 3.08
CA LYS A 24 -8.39 -4.76 3.99
C LYS A 24 -9.83 -5.25 4.04
N ARG A 25 -10.13 -6.29 3.23
CA ARG A 25 -11.40 -7.00 3.31
C ARG A 25 -11.49 -7.71 4.66
N GLN A 26 -12.61 -7.57 5.35
CA GLN A 26 -12.87 -8.32 6.56
C GLN A 26 -13.05 -9.79 6.18
N THR A 27 -12.09 -10.63 6.57
CA THR A 27 -12.25 -12.08 6.44
C THR A 27 -13.39 -12.49 7.34
N HIS A 28 -14.43 -13.12 6.80
CA HIS A 28 -15.45 -13.81 7.60
C HIS A 28 -14.77 -14.98 8.33
N ALA A 29 -14.22 -14.70 9.52
CA ALA A 29 -13.81 -15.72 10.46
C ALA A 29 -15.06 -16.18 11.20
N GLY A 30 -15.68 -17.26 10.70
CA GLY A 30 -16.69 -18.05 11.40
C GLY A 30 -18.09 -17.45 11.43
N ASP A 31 -19.06 -18.23 10.96
CA ASP A 31 -20.42 -18.18 11.48
C ASP A 31 -20.37 -18.35 13.01
N GLY A 32 -20.54 -17.26 13.74
CA GLY A 32 -20.80 -17.24 15.18
C GLY A 32 -21.97 -16.26 15.43
N PRO A 33 -23.04 -16.67 16.13
CA PRO A 33 -24.24 -15.85 16.25
C PRO A 33 -24.08 -14.83 17.40
N HIS A 34 -24.60 -13.61 17.16
CA HIS A 34 -24.68 -12.45 18.09
C HIS A 34 -23.33 -11.76 18.36
N SER A 35 -23.14 -10.43 18.29
CA SER A 35 -23.97 -9.22 18.42
C SER A 35 -23.05 -8.04 17.98
N ALA A 36 -23.46 -6.83 17.61
CA ALA A 36 -24.68 -6.08 17.84
C ALA A 36 -24.94 -5.15 16.65
N GLN A 37 -26.20 -5.14 16.19
CA GLN A 37 -26.77 -4.03 15.43
C GLN A 37 -26.75 -2.78 16.32
N ASN A 38 -26.33 -1.65 15.76
CA ASN A 38 -26.91 -0.36 16.13
C ASN A 38 -27.52 0.23 14.85
N HIS A 39 -28.82 0.01 14.70
CA HIS A 39 -29.69 0.77 13.81
C HIS A 39 -29.86 2.17 14.41
N GLY A 40 -29.51 3.19 13.64
CA GLY A 40 -30.01 4.55 13.83
C GLY A 40 -30.75 4.94 12.56
N ASP A 41 -32.05 4.70 12.53
CA ASP A 41 -32.95 5.15 11.45
C ASP A 41 -33.33 6.62 11.66
N ALA A 42 -33.16 7.47 10.62
CA ALA A 42 -34.08 8.58 10.34
C ALA A 42 -33.76 9.26 9.00
N ALA A 43 -34.71 9.08 8.06
CA ALA A 43 -35.23 10.03 7.06
C ALA A 43 -34.29 10.89 6.19
N ALA A 44 -34.50 10.74 4.87
CA ALA A 44 -33.94 11.53 3.78
C ALA A 44 -34.12 13.05 3.93
N THR A 45 -33.11 13.83 3.51
CA THR A 45 -33.27 15.11 2.76
C THR A 45 -31.93 15.48 2.11
N ALA A 46 -32.00 15.94 0.85
CA ALA A 46 -30.89 16.44 0.07
C ALA A 46 -30.25 17.70 0.67
N ALA A 47 -28.91 17.75 0.75
CA ALA A 47 -28.06 18.93 0.47
C ALA A 47 -26.64 18.69 1.01
N THR A 48 -25.66 19.17 0.24
CA THR A 48 -24.37 19.72 0.65
C THR A 48 -24.11 19.77 2.15
N SER A 49 -23.01 19.18 2.62
CA SER A 49 -21.98 19.83 3.46
C SER A 49 -21.09 18.81 4.19
N THR A 50 -19.79 19.00 4.00
CA THR A 50 -18.75 18.93 5.05
C THR A 50 -19.18 18.34 6.39
N ASN A 51 -18.63 17.16 6.74
CA ASN A 51 -17.84 16.91 7.95
C ASN A 51 -17.96 15.42 8.37
N SER A 52 -16.92 14.65 8.09
CA SER A 52 -16.62 13.40 8.82
C SER A 52 -15.15 13.39 9.20
N ILE A 53 -14.73 14.42 9.93
CA ILE A 53 -13.53 14.35 10.75
C ILE A 53 -13.91 13.64 12.06
N ALA A 54 -13.10 12.61 12.38
CA ALA A 54 -13.07 11.74 13.56
C ALA A 54 -13.93 10.44 13.43
N SER A 55 -13.38 9.23 13.46
CA SER A 55 -12.18 8.79 14.19
C SER A 55 -11.02 8.31 13.30
N ALA A 56 -9.89 8.99 13.40
CA ALA A 56 -8.57 8.43 13.10
C ALA A 56 -8.35 7.21 14.05
N GLU A 57 -7.62 6.16 13.68
CA GLU A 57 -6.18 6.35 13.63
C GLU A 57 -5.48 6.11 12.28
N HIS A 58 -5.90 5.21 11.37
CA HIS A 58 -5.17 5.06 10.08
C HIS A 58 -6.01 4.56 8.86
N GLY A 59 -7.34 4.48 8.91
CA GLY A 59 -8.15 3.99 7.77
C GLY A 59 -9.63 4.39 7.76
N CYS A 60 -10.23 4.42 6.57
CA CYS A 60 -11.63 4.79 6.31
C CYS A 60 -12.43 3.59 5.78
N TYR A 61 -13.68 3.42 6.23
CA TYR A 61 -14.54 2.35 5.72
C TYR A 61 -15.16 2.75 4.36
N ASP A 62 -14.96 1.92 3.32
CA ASP A 62 -15.61 2.03 2.01
C ASP A 62 -16.81 1.05 1.97
N PRO A 63 -18.06 1.56 2.08
CA PRO A 63 -19.25 0.70 2.09
C PRO A 63 -19.51 0.01 0.75
N ALA A 64 -19.09 0.60 -0.38
CA ALA A 64 -19.28 0.00 -1.70
C ALA A 64 -18.40 -1.25 -1.87
N LYS A 65 -17.20 -1.23 -1.28
CA LYS A 65 -16.26 -2.36 -1.31
C LYS A 65 -16.32 -3.25 -0.07
N LYS A 66 -17.17 -2.92 0.91
CA LYS A 66 -17.28 -3.62 2.20
C LYS A 66 -15.92 -3.84 2.86
N ALA A 67 -15.05 -2.83 2.82
CA ALA A 67 -13.66 -2.94 3.24
C ALA A 67 -13.18 -1.68 3.95
N HIS A 68 -12.26 -1.85 4.89
CA HIS A 68 -11.50 -0.72 5.42
C HIS A 68 -10.33 -0.40 4.48
N VAL A 69 -10.24 0.85 4.06
CA VAL A 69 -9.18 1.41 3.22
C VAL A 69 -8.13 2.07 4.10
N PHE A 70 -6.90 1.59 4.00
CA PHE A 70 -5.72 2.14 4.65
C PHE A 70 -4.81 2.78 3.60
N GLN A 71 -3.92 3.67 4.05
CA GLN A 71 -2.85 4.18 3.20
C GLN A 71 -1.56 3.40 3.51
N ARG A 72 -1.04 2.66 2.51
CA ARG A 72 0.24 1.97 2.63
C ARG A 72 1.34 2.86 2.10
N TYR A 73 2.32 3.16 2.93
CA TYR A 73 3.54 3.82 2.51
C TYR A 73 4.38 2.87 1.64
N CYS A 74 4.81 3.34 0.47
CA CYS A 74 5.71 2.64 -0.42
C CYS A 74 6.82 3.58 -0.88
N HIS A 75 8.04 3.05 -0.94
CA HIS A 75 9.20 3.72 -1.50
C HIS A 75 9.55 3.11 -2.86
N VAL A 76 9.61 3.93 -3.90
CA VAL A 76 9.90 3.57 -5.28
C VAL A 76 11.38 3.79 -5.53
N TYR A 77 12.14 2.70 -5.44
CA TYR A 77 13.59 2.74 -5.66
C TYR A 77 13.93 3.28 -7.04
N ARG A 78 15.02 4.04 -7.13
CA ARG A 78 15.69 4.41 -8.39
C ARG A 78 16.85 3.46 -8.65
N GLN A 79 17.40 3.54 -9.87
CA GLN A 79 18.60 2.78 -10.23
C GLN A 79 19.71 2.99 -9.21
N GLY A 80 20.36 1.90 -8.77
CA GLY A 80 21.46 1.92 -7.81
C GLY A 80 21.06 2.10 -6.35
N GLU A 81 19.92 2.73 -6.05
CA GLU A 81 19.51 3.05 -4.68
C GLU A 81 19.30 1.80 -3.81
N LEU A 82 18.65 0.77 -4.38
CA LEU A 82 18.45 -0.50 -3.69
C LEU A 82 19.78 -1.23 -3.45
N THR A 83 20.69 -1.14 -4.43
CA THR A 83 22.04 -1.71 -4.34
C THR A 83 22.84 -1.07 -3.23
N ASP A 84 22.87 0.27 -3.18
CA ASP A 84 23.59 1.04 -2.15
C ASP A 84 23.03 0.77 -0.75
N LEU A 85 21.70 0.72 -0.61
CA LEU A 85 21.04 0.40 0.64
C LEU A 85 21.43 -1.01 1.11
N ALA A 86 21.37 -2.01 0.23
CA ALA A 86 21.75 -3.38 0.57
C ALA A 86 23.25 -3.54 0.86
N ALA A 87 24.12 -2.77 0.20
CA ALA A 87 25.56 -2.77 0.44
C ALA A 87 25.94 -2.18 1.82
N SER A 88 25.07 -1.36 2.42
CA SER A 88 25.25 -0.88 3.80
C SER A 88 25.00 -1.95 4.87
N VAL A 89 24.45 -3.11 4.50
CA VAL A 89 24.18 -4.22 5.42
C VAL A 89 25.41 -5.13 5.51
N ASP A 90 25.99 -5.22 6.70
CA ASP A 90 27.14 -6.10 6.95
C ASP A 90 26.88 -7.56 6.54
N GLY A 91 27.92 -8.22 6.02
CA GLY A 91 27.82 -9.60 5.57
C GLY A 91 26.97 -9.78 4.30
N THR A 92 26.70 -8.72 3.54
CA THR A 92 25.99 -8.79 2.26
C THR A 92 26.93 -8.47 1.10
N ARG A 93 26.98 -9.35 0.09
CA ARG A 93 27.66 -9.10 -1.17
C ARG A 93 26.65 -9.08 -2.30
N ILE A 94 26.61 -7.98 -3.05
CA ILE A 94 25.77 -7.86 -4.23
C ILE A 94 26.43 -8.62 -5.40
N LEU A 95 25.67 -9.50 -6.04
CA LEU A 95 26.09 -10.26 -7.21
C LEU A 95 25.60 -9.62 -8.51
N GLU A 96 24.36 -9.11 -8.51
CA GLU A 96 23.72 -8.54 -9.70
C GLU A 96 22.66 -7.52 -9.30
N GLU A 97 22.51 -6.48 -10.12
CA GLU A 97 21.37 -5.55 -10.10
C GLU A 97 20.70 -5.60 -11.47
N TYR A 98 19.37 -5.72 -11.49
CA TYR A 98 18.60 -5.79 -12.71
C TYR A 98 17.20 -5.17 -12.55
N TYR A 99 16.59 -4.80 -13.67
CA TYR A 99 15.24 -4.25 -13.71
C TYR A 99 14.28 -5.24 -14.36
N ASP A 100 13.26 -5.68 -13.63
CA ASP A 100 12.26 -6.61 -14.14
C ASP A 100 10.83 -6.17 -13.80
N ALA A 101 9.96 -6.23 -14.80
CA ALA A 101 8.53 -5.99 -14.68
C ALA A 101 8.11 -4.66 -14.00
N GLY A 102 8.98 -3.65 -13.96
CA GLY A 102 8.72 -2.39 -13.26
C GLY A 102 9.39 -2.25 -11.89
N ASN A 103 10.25 -3.19 -11.50
CA ASN A 103 10.88 -3.23 -10.18
C ASN A 103 12.40 -3.30 -10.34
N TRP A 104 13.11 -2.59 -9.45
CA TRP A 104 14.53 -2.84 -9.22
C TRP A 104 14.69 -4.08 -8.36
N CYS A 105 15.57 -4.97 -8.80
CA CYS A 105 15.87 -6.24 -8.18
C CYS A 105 17.38 -6.36 -7.99
N ILE A 106 17.78 -7.00 -6.88
CA ILE A 106 19.17 -7.35 -6.63
C ILE A 106 19.28 -8.84 -6.32
N LEU A 107 20.34 -9.47 -6.81
CA LEU A 107 20.78 -10.78 -6.34
C LEU A 107 21.92 -10.55 -5.36
N ALA A 108 21.77 -11.03 -4.13
CA ALA A 108 22.75 -10.86 -3.08
C ALA A 108 23.11 -12.20 -2.42
N GLN A 109 24.35 -12.29 -1.94
CA GLN A 109 24.89 -13.43 -1.22
C GLN A 109 25.28 -13.00 0.20
N LYS A 110 24.97 -13.85 1.18
CA LYS A 110 25.50 -13.70 2.54
C LYS A 110 26.97 -14.10 2.58
N VAL A 111 27.81 -13.25 3.14
CA VAL A 111 29.23 -13.49 3.40
C VAL A 111 29.42 -13.77 4.89
N GLU A 112 30.15 -14.83 5.21
CA GLU A 112 30.54 -15.22 6.58
C GLU A 112 31.85 -14.56 7.01
#